data_AF-A0A246NMS2-F1
#
_entry.id   AF-A0A246NMS2-F1
#
_cell.length_a   1.000
_cell.length_b   1.000
_cell.length_c   1.000
_cell.angle_alpha   90.00
_cell.angle_beta   90.00
_cell.angle_gamma   90.00
#
_symmetry.space_group_name_H-M   'P 1'
#
loop_
_entity.id
_entity.type
_entity.pdbx_description
1 polymer ?
#
loop_
_entity_poly.entity_id
_entity_poly.type
_entity_poly.pdbx_seq_one_letter_code
_entity_poly.pdbx_strand_id
1 'polypeptide(L)'
;MIDIKNNIDNMWVYFPEHENEILNEVSMLTSFQFYDRYLLKLSAREFLDFFQYLCDYKINNEIDDSHAISQLINYAFGYDSDNSHDNRPNDFSFFRDRVEKLRSEHFAEKINSEKNKLGLNINCIRGGNGLHERL
;
A
#
# COMPACT_ATOMS: atom_id res chain seq x y z
N MET A 1 -1.73 -4.89 -24.56
CA MET A 1 -0.33 -5.31 -24.35
C MET A 1 0.22 -4.37 -23.30
N ILE A 2 0.28 -4.85 -22.05
CA ILE A 2 0.74 -4.03 -20.93
C ILE A 2 2.22 -3.73 -21.20
N ASP A 3 2.62 -2.47 -21.01
CA ASP A 3 4.01 -2.04 -21.06
C ASP A 3 4.72 -2.54 -19.80
N ILE A 4 4.94 -3.86 -19.77
CA ILE A 4 5.49 -4.62 -18.66
C ILE A 4 6.96 -4.25 -18.45
N LYS A 5 7.67 -3.72 -19.45
CA LYS A 5 9.09 -3.36 -19.33
C LYS A 5 9.38 -2.35 -18.21
N ASN A 6 8.44 -1.47 -17.86
CA ASN A 6 8.60 -0.52 -16.76
C ASN A 6 8.04 -1.01 -15.41
N ASN A 7 7.39 -2.17 -15.39
CA ASN A 7 6.80 -2.77 -14.19
C ASN A 7 7.50 -4.08 -13.79
N ILE A 8 8.65 -4.36 -14.41
CA ILE A 8 9.39 -5.62 -14.23
C ILE A 8 10.66 -5.39 -13.40
N ASP A 9 11.32 -4.22 -13.46
CA ASP A 9 12.07 -3.69 -12.29
C ASP A 9 11.22 -3.71 -11.00
N ASN A 10 9.88 -3.69 -11.15
CA ASN A 10 8.89 -3.77 -10.07
C ASN A 10 8.51 -5.21 -9.68
N MET A 11 9.26 -6.23 -10.11
CA MET A 11 9.07 -7.60 -9.64
C MET A 11 10.27 -8.55 -9.85
N TRP A 12 11.45 -8.13 -10.34
CA TRP A 12 12.57 -9.03 -10.75
C TRP A 12 13.16 -9.97 -9.68
N VAL A 13 12.62 -9.89 -8.48
CA VAL A 13 13.24 -10.29 -7.24
C VAL A 13 12.14 -10.86 -6.33
N TYR A 14 11.46 -11.91 -6.77
CA TYR A 14 10.85 -12.86 -5.83
C TYR A 14 11.89 -13.85 -5.28
N PHE A 15 13.17 -13.53 -5.56
CA PHE A 15 14.41 -13.89 -4.87
C PHE A 15 15.07 -15.20 -5.27
N PRO A 16 16.19 -15.10 -6.02
CA PRO A 16 17.43 -15.73 -5.54
C PRO A 16 18.68 -14.82 -5.56
N GLU A 17 18.80 -13.84 -6.45
CA GLU A 17 20.07 -13.06 -6.58
C GLU A 17 20.08 -11.75 -5.77
N HIS A 18 18.91 -11.22 -5.37
CA HIS A 18 18.79 -9.92 -4.71
C HIS A 18 18.02 -9.97 -3.37
N GLU A 19 17.95 -11.16 -2.73
CA GLU A 19 17.28 -11.44 -1.43
C GLU A 19 17.57 -10.41 -0.36
N ASN A 20 18.85 -10.19 -0.16
CA ASN A 20 19.31 -9.29 0.87
C ASN A 20 18.97 -7.83 0.58
N GLU A 21 18.84 -7.41 -0.68
CA GLU A 21 18.61 -5.99 -1.02
C GLU A 21 17.19 -5.57 -0.67
N ILE A 22 16.19 -6.32 -1.11
CA ILE A 22 14.79 -5.97 -0.81
C ILE A 22 14.49 -6.22 0.67
N LEU A 23 15.00 -7.30 1.29
CA LEU A 23 14.84 -7.49 2.73
C LEU A 23 15.48 -6.34 3.54
N ASN A 24 16.64 -5.85 3.11
CA ASN A 24 17.26 -4.67 3.71
C ASN A 24 16.42 -3.41 3.48
N GLU A 25 15.84 -3.21 2.30
CA GLU A 25 14.91 -2.10 2.06
C GLU A 25 13.64 -2.18 2.91
N VAL A 26 13.10 -3.38 3.17
CA VAL A 26 11.99 -3.58 4.13
C VAL A 26 12.39 -3.09 5.52
N SER A 27 13.63 -3.30 5.95
CA SER A 27 14.14 -2.82 7.24
C SER A 27 14.44 -1.32 7.27
N MET A 28 14.69 -0.68 6.11
CA MET A 28 15.06 0.74 6.03
C MET A 28 13.88 1.68 5.77
N LEU A 29 12.85 1.21 5.06
CA LEU A 29 11.68 2.00 4.68
C LEU A 29 10.53 1.77 5.65
N THR A 30 9.66 2.78 5.81
CA THR A 30 8.36 2.53 6.47
C THR A 30 7.48 1.67 5.57
N SER A 31 6.52 0.94 6.14
CA SER A 31 5.56 0.15 5.36
C SER A 31 4.88 1.00 4.28
N PHE A 32 4.49 2.23 4.61
CA PHE A 32 3.94 3.17 3.64
C PHE A 32 4.91 3.44 2.47
N GLN A 33 6.17 3.79 2.76
CA GLN A 33 7.14 4.09 1.71
C GLN A 33 7.43 2.87 0.81
N PHE A 34 7.53 1.69 1.42
CA PHE A 34 7.77 0.45 0.71
C PHE A 34 6.61 0.12 -0.25
N TYR A 35 5.37 0.26 0.21
CA TYR A 35 4.18 0.03 -0.61
C TYR A 35 4.14 0.99 -1.80
N ASP A 36 4.36 2.28 -1.54
CA ASP A 36 4.29 3.30 -2.58
C ASP A 36 5.35 3.11 -3.68
N ARG A 37 6.53 2.63 -3.27
CA ARG A 37 7.66 2.41 -4.17
C ARG A 37 7.50 1.13 -4.99
N TYR A 38 7.04 0.05 -4.39
CA TYR A 38 7.13 -1.29 -5.00
C TYR A 38 5.78 -1.98 -5.20
N LEU A 39 4.83 -1.86 -4.26
CA LEU A 39 3.69 -2.77 -4.21
C LEU A 39 2.42 -2.21 -4.85
N LEU A 40 2.20 -0.89 -4.81
CA LEU A 40 0.95 -0.30 -5.32
C LEU A 40 0.78 -0.38 -6.84
N LYS A 41 1.88 -0.58 -7.58
CA LYS A 41 1.88 -0.74 -9.04
C LYS A 41 1.68 -2.20 -9.49
N LEU A 42 1.76 -3.15 -8.55
CA LEU A 42 1.52 -4.56 -8.82
C LEU A 42 0.05 -4.80 -9.10
N SER A 43 -0.26 -5.76 -9.98
CA SER A 43 -1.60 -6.33 -10.06
C SER A 43 -1.97 -7.05 -8.75
N ALA A 44 -3.27 -7.28 -8.52
CA ALA A 44 -3.72 -7.98 -7.31
C ALA A 44 -3.13 -9.40 -7.18
N ARG A 45 -2.88 -10.08 -8.32
CA ARG A 45 -2.24 -11.39 -8.34
C ARG A 45 -0.78 -11.28 -7.90
N GLU A 46 -0.07 -10.32 -8.48
CA GLU A 46 1.34 -10.08 -8.20
C GLU A 46 1.56 -9.68 -6.73
N PHE A 47 0.69 -8.83 -6.21
CA PHE A 47 0.66 -8.47 -4.80
C PHE A 47 0.48 -9.69 -3.90
N LEU A 48 -0.46 -10.57 -4.23
CA LEU A 48 -0.72 -11.79 -3.46
C LEU A 48 0.49 -12.74 -3.47
N ASP A 49 1.13 -12.92 -4.64
CA ASP A 49 2.30 -13.78 -4.75
C ASP A 49 3.48 -13.24 -3.91
N PHE A 50 3.71 -11.91 -3.87
CA PHE A 50 4.68 -11.29 -2.94
C PHE A 50 4.33 -11.51 -1.48
N PHE A 51 3.06 -11.31 -1.18
CA PHE A 51 2.57 -11.38 0.16
C PHE A 51 2.74 -12.80 0.73
N GLN A 52 2.42 -13.81 -0.07
CA GLN A 52 2.64 -15.21 0.29
C GLN A 52 4.11 -15.50 0.56
N TYR A 53 5.03 -15.01 -0.29
CA TYR A 53 6.47 -15.17 -0.06
C TYR A 53 6.89 -14.56 1.28
N LEU A 54 6.45 -13.35 1.64
CA LEU A 54 6.80 -12.73 2.92
C LEU A 54 6.25 -13.51 4.12
N CYS A 55 5.03 -14.05 4.01
CA CYS A 55 4.47 -14.92 5.04
C CYS A 55 5.30 -16.18 5.21
N ASP A 56 5.67 -16.85 4.11
CA ASP A 56 6.49 -18.06 4.14
C ASP A 56 7.89 -17.75 4.71
N TYR A 57 8.49 -16.62 4.30
CA TYR A 57 9.77 -16.15 4.83
C TYR A 57 9.71 -15.88 6.33
N LYS A 58 8.64 -15.23 6.82
CA LYS A 58 8.40 -14.99 8.25
C LYS A 58 8.34 -16.31 9.03
N ILE A 59 7.59 -17.29 8.52
CA ILE A 59 7.40 -18.60 9.16
C ILE A 59 8.72 -19.37 9.18
N ASN A 60 9.41 -19.47 8.03
CA ASN A 60 10.63 -20.25 7.88
C ASN A 60 11.81 -19.71 8.69
N ASN A 61 11.83 -18.40 8.97
CA ASN A 61 12.89 -17.75 9.74
C ASN A 61 12.47 -17.37 11.18
N GLU A 62 11.32 -17.85 11.65
CA GLU A 62 10.81 -17.59 13.01
C GLU A 62 10.78 -16.09 13.38
N ILE A 63 10.41 -15.25 12.42
CA ILE A 63 10.45 -13.79 12.57
C ILE A 63 9.31 -13.31 13.48
N ASP A 64 9.67 -12.56 14.51
CA ASP A 64 8.73 -12.02 15.48
C ASP A 64 7.82 -10.90 14.90
N ASP A 65 6.76 -10.56 15.65
CA ASP A 65 5.78 -9.56 15.22
C ASP A 65 6.30 -8.12 15.24
N SER A 66 7.40 -7.85 15.95
CA SER A 66 8.03 -6.53 16.01
C SER A 66 8.89 -6.24 14.78
N HIS A 67 9.29 -7.28 14.06
CA HIS A 67 10.14 -7.17 12.88
C HIS A 67 9.47 -6.40 11.73
N ALA A 68 10.27 -5.68 10.94
CA ALA A 68 9.78 -4.86 9.83
C ALA A 68 8.94 -5.64 8.80
N ILE A 69 9.28 -6.91 8.54
CA ILE A 69 8.49 -7.81 7.68
C ILE A 69 7.09 -8.06 8.27
N SER A 70 6.99 -8.32 9.57
CA SER A 70 5.71 -8.48 10.26
C SER A 70 4.89 -7.19 10.21
N GLN A 71 5.52 -6.04 10.39
CA GLN A 71 4.86 -4.74 10.25
C GLN A 71 4.38 -4.48 8.82
N LEU A 72 5.16 -4.86 7.81
CA LEU A 72 4.79 -4.77 6.40
C LEU A 72 3.59 -5.67 6.04
N ILE A 73 3.56 -6.86 6.63
CA ILE A 73 2.44 -7.82 6.53
C ILE A 73 1.18 -7.25 7.19
N ASN A 74 1.31 -6.74 8.41
CA ASN A 74 0.19 -6.16 9.16
C ASN A 74 -0.40 -4.93 8.46
N TYR A 75 0.46 -4.10 7.87
CA TYR A 75 0.06 -2.95 7.06
C TYR A 75 -0.82 -3.36 5.87
N ALA A 76 -0.47 -4.47 5.20
CA ALA A 76 -1.23 -5.04 4.10
C ALA A 76 -2.67 -5.36 4.50
N PHE A 77 -2.85 -5.93 5.68
CA PHE A 77 -4.17 -6.33 6.18
C PHE A 77 -4.92 -5.21 6.90
N GLY A 78 -4.23 -4.12 7.25
CA GLY A 78 -4.83 -3.06 8.06
C GLY A 78 -5.10 -3.51 9.49
N TYR A 79 -4.28 -4.42 10.03
CA TYR A 79 -4.45 -4.94 11.39
C TYR A 79 -4.25 -3.88 12.50
N ASP A 80 -3.73 -2.70 12.15
CA ASP A 80 -3.57 -1.60 13.11
C ASP A 80 -4.86 -0.80 13.40
N SER A 81 -5.96 -1.00 12.66
CA SER A 81 -7.12 -0.08 12.75
C SER A 81 -8.44 -0.67 13.24
N ASP A 82 -8.64 -1.99 13.27
CA ASP A 82 -9.88 -2.55 13.80
C ASP A 82 -9.69 -3.97 14.34
N ASN A 83 -9.90 -4.15 15.64
CA ASN A 83 -10.01 -5.44 16.34
C ASN A 83 -11.27 -6.23 15.92
N SER A 84 -11.77 -6.06 14.69
CA SER A 84 -12.85 -6.88 14.17
C SER A 84 -12.28 -8.18 13.65
N HIS A 85 -12.46 -9.22 14.46
CA HIS A 85 -12.04 -10.60 14.21
C HIS A 85 -12.63 -11.26 12.94
N ASP A 86 -13.41 -10.53 12.13
CA ASP A 86 -14.10 -11.03 10.92
C ASP A 86 -13.33 -10.78 9.61
N ASN A 87 -12.24 -10.00 9.62
CA ASN A 87 -11.44 -9.72 8.42
C ASN A 87 -10.37 -10.79 8.16
N ARG A 88 -10.71 -12.07 8.30
CA ARG A 88 -9.83 -13.11 7.78
C ARG A 88 -9.97 -13.14 6.26
N PRO A 89 -8.86 -13.12 5.50
CA PRO A 89 -8.93 -13.26 4.04
C PRO A 89 -9.56 -14.60 3.68
N ASN A 90 -10.86 -14.60 3.38
CA ASN A 90 -11.61 -15.82 3.08
C ASN A 90 -11.56 -16.20 1.59
N ASP A 91 -11.17 -15.27 0.70
CA ASP A 91 -11.04 -15.51 -0.73
C ASP A 91 -10.16 -14.46 -1.45
N PHE A 92 -9.91 -14.67 -2.74
CA PHE A 92 -9.14 -13.76 -3.59
C PHE A 92 -9.78 -12.36 -3.74
N SER A 93 -11.11 -12.25 -3.60
CA SER A 93 -11.80 -10.96 -3.64
C SER A 93 -11.35 -10.04 -2.52
N PHE A 94 -11.16 -10.58 -1.31
CA PHE A 94 -10.62 -9.81 -0.19
C PHE A 94 -9.30 -9.14 -0.56
N PHE A 95 -8.35 -9.89 -1.14
CA PHE A 95 -7.04 -9.35 -1.51
C PHE A 95 -7.13 -8.30 -2.61
N ARG A 96 -7.95 -8.55 -3.64
CA ARG A 96 -8.18 -7.58 -4.71
C ARG A 96 -8.74 -6.27 -4.14
N ASP A 97 -9.77 -6.35 -3.32
CA ASP A 97 -10.44 -5.18 -2.76
C ASP A 97 -9.52 -4.43 -1.78
N ARG A 98 -8.69 -5.17 -1.02
CA ARG A 98 -7.69 -4.56 -0.14
C ARG A 98 -6.58 -3.84 -0.91
N VAL A 99 -6.08 -4.39 -2.01
CA VAL A 99 -5.08 -3.71 -2.86
C VAL A 99 -5.64 -2.40 -3.42
N GLU A 100 -6.88 -2.41 -3.91
CA GLU A 100 -7.54 -1.18 -4.38
C GLU A 100 -7.75 -0.16 -3.26
N LYS A 101 -8.10 -0.63 -2.06
CA LYS A 101 -8.21 0.23 -0.87
C LYS A 101 -6.87 0.87 -0.51
N LEU A 102 -5.79 0.09 -0.45
CA LEU A 102 -4.43 0.60 -0.19
C LEU A 102 -4.03 1.67 -1.22
N ARG A 103 -4.26 1.43 -2.51
CA ARG A 103 -3.98 2.43 -3.56
C ARG A 103 -4.74 3.73 -3.31
N SER A 104 -6.00 3.62 -2.93
CA SER A 104 -6.86 4.78 -2.65
C SER A 104 -6.37 5.55 -1.41
N GLU A 105 -5.99 4.84 -0.35
CA GLU A 105 -5.44 5.42 0.88
C GLU A 105 -4.15 6.21 0.61
N HIS A 106 -3.19 5.60 -0.09
CA HIS A 106 -1.94 6.26 -0.47
C HIS A 106 -2.15 7.45 -1.40
N PHE A 107 -3.08 7.35 -2.35
CA PHE A 107 -3.39 8.45 -3.26
C PHE A 107 -4.02 9.65 -2.51
N ALA A 108 -4.94 9.39 -1.58
CA ALA A 108 -5.54 10.43 -0.75
C ALA A 108 -4.49 11.10 0.15
N GLU A 109 -3.58 10.34 0.74
CA GLU A 109 -2.52 10.87 1.58
C GLU A 109 -1.53 11.73 0.78
N LYS A 110 -1.16 11.31 -0.44
CA LYS A 110 -0.35 12.12 -1.36
C LYS A 110 -1.01 13.46 -1.65
N ILE A 111 -2.29 13.45 -2.04
CA ILE A 111 -3.06 14.68 -2.29
C ILE A 111 -3.07 15.58 -1.05
N ASN A 112 -3.33 15.02 0.13
CA ASN A 112 -3.36 15.80 1.37
C ASN A 112 -1.98 16.39 1.70
N SER A 113 -0.90 15.62 1.49
CA SER A 113 0.47 16.10 1.67
C SER A 113 0.81 17.25 0.72
N GLU A 114 0.38 17.19 -0.54
CA GLU A 114 0.61 18.24 -1.53
C GLU A 114 -0.22 19.48 -1.22
N LYS A 115 -1.49 19.31 -0.83
CA LYS A 115 -2.33 20.41 -0.35
C LYS A 115 -1.70 21.14 0.82
N ASN A 116 -1.20 20.40 1.80
CA ASN A 116 -0.52 20.96 2.97
C ASN A 116 0.77 21.71 2.59
N LYS A 117 1.57 21.16 1.66
CA LYS A 117 2.79 21.82 1.15
C LYS A 117 2.50 23.10 0.37
N LEU A 118 1.40 23.12 -0.38
CA LEU A 118 0.98 24.28 -1.16
C LEU A 118 0.22 25.33 -0.32
N GLY A 119 0.03 25.10 0.98
CA GLY A 119 -0.80 25.96 1.84
C GLY A 119 -2.26 26.02 1.39
N LEU A 120 -2.69 25.09 0.53
CA LEU A 120 -4.03 25.01 -0.04
C LEU A 120 -4.95 24.35 0.98
N ASN A 121 -5.39 25.12 1.96
CA ASN A 121 -6.55 24.80 2.76
C ASN A 121 -7.79 25.01 1.88
N ILE A 122 -8.02 24.10 0.94
CA ILE A 122 -9.21 24.12 0.08
C ILE A 122 -10.39 23.75 0.98
N ASN A 123 -10.96 24.77 1.62
CA ASN A 123 -12.37 24.73 1.99
C ASN A 123 -13.12 24.48 0.68
N CYS A 124 -13.60 23.26 0.48
CA CYS A 124 -14.55 22.97 -0.57
C CYS A 124 -15.77 23.85 -0.32
N ILE A 125 -15.79 25.05 -0.91
CA ILE A 125 -17.00 25.86 -1.03
C ILE A 125 -17.90 25.06 -1.94
N ARG A 126 -18.78 24.28 -1.31
CA ARG A 126 -19.89 23.59 -1.95
C ARG A 126 -20.71 24.67 -2.65
N GLY A 127 -20.56 24.76 -3.97
CA GLY A 127 -21.35 25.65 -4.81
C GLY A 127 -22.83 25.41 -4.55
N GLY A 128 -23.49 26.43 -4.02
CA GLY A 128 -24.92 26.49 -3.79
C GLY A 128 -25.38 27.92 -3.98
N ASN A 129 -25.68 28.25 -5.24
CA ASN A 129 -26.56 29.29 -5.76
C ASN A 129 -26.77 30.58 -4.95
N GLY A 130 -26.39 31.72 -5.55
CA GLY A 130 -26.91 33.01 -5.11
C GLY A 130 -26.22 34.23 -5.70
N LEU A 131 -26.12 34.33 -7.04
CA LEU A 131 -26.03 35.63 -7.68
C LEU A 131 -27.37 36.33 -7.41
N HIS A 132 -27.40 37.26 -6.45
CA HIS A 132 -28.43 38.28 -6.41
C HIS A 132 -27.77 39.64 -6.26
N GLU A 133 -27.77 40.39 -7.36
CA GLU A 133 -27.58 41.84 -7.38
C GLU A 133 -28.46 42.49 -6.31
N ARG A 134 -27.89 43.45 -5.58
CA ARG A 134 -28.62 44.62 -5.10
C ARG A 134 -27.76 45.87 -5.24
N LEU A 135 -28.17 46.69 -6.20
CA LEU A 135 -28.05 48.15 -6.18
C LEU A 135 -28.65 48.73 -4.89
#